data_AF-A0ABD4YSP9-F1
#
_entry.id   AF-A0ABD4YSP9-F1
#
_cell.length_a   1.000
_cell.length_b   1.000
_cell.length_c   1.000
_cell.angle_alpha   90.00
_cell.angle_beta   90.00
_cell.angle_gamma   90.00
#
_symmetry.space_group_name_H-M   'P 1'
#
loop_
_entity.id
_entity.type
_entity.pdbx_description
1 polymer ?
#
loop_
_entity_poly.entity_id
_entity_poly.type
_entity_poly.pdbx_seq_one_letter_code
_entity_poly.pdbx_strand_id
1 'polypeptide(L)'
;MRHRQISTGFCRVACRPFMGLIAAIAVAGALSGCAVPSHDAAAGQSVGIEGLNAQQARAIARESYLYGAPMVASYQAMYAYSLDKQGAQYKGPVNSINPVGTASAAAAGLDPAYLYSYAALDLRAEPVVIIVPRVEKRRDASLQVMDLYMHHIGDLGSRGLGGGVFLVAGPSWKGKVPPGITKVIRSETQLATLVARTQRFNPADQENAKRIQARFKVQPLSAFRNLAAPAAPAKVEWKAPVPRAQMYSSLEFYDELAFLLRFAPAHKSETALRERMATLGLRPGEDYDTATLNPALRRALQEGMHDGQNDIDKNRAAQVADAGALFGDRDKLKNDYLARATGAQMGLFVFGGMNAPKAAPKVPPKVPLKSQPKPPPTPQ
;
A
#
# COMPACT_ATOMS: atom_id res chain seq x y z
N MET A 1 32.21 -42.97 30.45
CA MET A 1 32.53 -44.30 29.89
C MET A 1 31.40 -44.75 28.97
N ARG A 2 31.76 -45.44 27.89
CA ARG A 2 30.95 -46.20 26.91
C ARG A 2 30.32 -45.45 25.72
N HIS A 3 31.02 -45.66 24.59
CA HIS A 3 30.69 -45.56 23.17
C HIS A 3 29.36 -46.21 22.72
N ARG A 4 28.77 -45.66 21.64
CA ARG A 4 28.51 -46.28 20.32
C ARG A 4 27.65 -45.30 19.47
N GLN A 5 28.00 -44.76 18.30
CA GLN A 5 28.27 -45.34 16.95
C GLN A 5 27.13 -46.26 16.49
N ILE A 6 26.55 -46.21 15.26
CA ILE A 6 26.99 -45.80 13.92
C ILE A 6 25.73 -45.64 13.03
N SER A 7 25.85 -44.79 12.00
CA SER A 7 25.01 -44.72 10.80
C SER A 7 25.74 -45.40 9.63
N THR A 8 25.02 -46.08 8.74
CA THR A 8 25.27 -46.30 7.28
C THR A 8 24.26 -47.37 6.81
N GLY A 9 23.61 -47.35 5.66
CA GLY A 9 23.86 -46.67 4.38
C GLY A 9 23.90 -47.73 3.25
N PHE A 10 22.98 -47.60 2.28
CA PHE A 10 23.01 -48.09 0.88
C PHE A 10 23.16 -49.61 0.57
N CYS A 11 22.30 -50.16 -0.30
CA CYS A 11 22.52 -50.26 -1.76
C CYS A 11 21.32 -50.91 -2.49
N ARG A 12 21.23 -50.65 -3.81
CA ARG A 12 20.18 -51.06 -4.77
C ARG A 12 20.44 -52.49 -5.31
N VAL A 13 19.43 -53.12 -5.95
CA VAL A 13 19.44 -53.63 -7.36
C VAL A 13 18.24 -54.57 -7.66
N ALA A 14 17.48 -54.17 -8.69
CA ALA A 14 16.81 -54.85 -9.82
C ALA A 14 16.01 -56.20 -9.77
N CYS A 15 15.05 -56.22 -10.72
CA CYS A 15 14.44 -57.31 -11.53
C CYS A 15 13.01 -57.81 -11.20
N ARG A 16 12.14 -57.68 -12.23
CA ARG A 16 10.77 -58.24 -12.43
C ARG A 16 10.89 -59.69 -12.98
N PRO A 17 9.83 -60.38 -13.49
CA PRO A 17 8.36 -60.31 -13.35
C PRO A 17 7.70 -61.69 -13.02
N PHE A 18 6.41 -61.78 -12.69
CA PHE A 18 5.53 -62.90 -13.13
C PHE A 18 4.04 -62.64 -12.86
N MET A 19 3.20 -63.22 -13.73
CA MET A 19 1.74 -63.09 -13.85
C MET A 19 0.95 -63.68 -12.66
N GLY A 20 -0.23 -63.12 -12.38
CA GLY A 20 -1.29 -63.71 -11.56
C GLY A 20 -2.65 -63.10 -11.92
N LEU A 21 -3.63 -63.95 -12.17
CA LEU A 21 -4.88 -63.74 -12.91
C LEU A 21 -6.08 -63.63 -11.94
N ILE A 22 -7.17 -63.01 -12.41
CA ILE A 22 -8.60 -63.12 -11.97
C ILE A 22 -9.04 -62.44 -10.66
N ALA A 23 -9.88 -61.41 -10.77
CA ALA A 23 -11.32 -61.50 -10.45
C ALA A 23 -12.04 -60.20 -10.81
N ALA A 24 -12.93 -60.30 -11.81
CA ALA A 24 -13.89 -59.27 -12.14
C ALA A 24 -15.04 -59.30 -11.12
N ILE A 25 -15.30 -58.17 -10.46
CA ILE A 25 -16.56 -57.92 -9.78
C ILE A 25 -17.16 -56.67 -10.43
N ALA A 26 -18.20 -56.89 -11.23
CA ALA A 26 -19.06 -55.83 -11.73
C ALA A 26 -19.99 -55.38 -10.61
N VAL A 27 -19.74 -54.20 -10.03
CA VAL A 27 -20.74 -53.46 -9.26
C VAL A 27 -21.18 -52.28 -10.11
N ALA A 28 -22.38 -52.40 -10.68
CA ALA A 28 -23.12 -51.28 -11.24
C ALA A 28 -23.60 -50.39 -10.07
N GLY A 29 -22.77 -49.43 -9.66
CA GLY A 29 -23.13 -48.38 -8.73
C GLY A 29 -23.56 -47.13 -9.49
N ALA A 30 -24.81 -46.72 -9.30
CA ALA A 30 -25.35 -45.47 -9.83
C ALA A 30 -24.46 -44.29 -9.41
N LEU A 31 -23.74 -43.71 -10.37
CA LEU A 31 -23.07 -42.43 -10.22
C LEU A 31 -24.13 -41.33 -10.15
N SER A 32 -24.62 -41.05 -8.95
CA SER A 32 -25.10 -39.70 -8.64
C SER A 32 -23.87 -38.79 -8.67
N GLY A 33 -23.54 -38.31 -9.87
CA GLY A 33 -22.54 -37.28 -10.05
C GLY A 33 -22.98 -36.04 -9.30
N CYS A 34 -22.32 -35.74 -8.19
CA CYS A 34 -22.19 -34.37 -7.73
C CYS A 34 -21.45 -33.61 -8.85
N ALA A 35 -22.20 -33.11 -9.82
CA ALA A 35 -21.68 -32.17 -10.79
C ALA A 35 -21.28 -30.92 -10.00
N VAL A 36 -19.99 -30.81 -9.69
CA VAL A 36 -19.37 -29.52 -9.39
C VAL A 36 -19.72 -28.64 -10.58
N PRO A 37 -20.46 -27.52 -10.40
CA PRO A 37 -20.77 -26.66 -11.53
C PRO A 37 -19.45 -26.27 -12.19
N SER A 38 -19.30 -26.60 -13.46
CA SER A 38 -18.21 -26.09 -14.28
C SER A 38 -18.19 -24.56 -14.15
N HIS A 39 -17.01 -23.96 -14.11
CA HIS A 39 -16.86 -22.50 -14.04
C HIS A 39 -17.68 -21.76 -15.13
N ASP A 40 -17.98 -22.43 -16.23
CA ASP A 40 -18.78 -21.91 -17.34
C ASP A 40 -20.29 -21.81 -17.02
N ALA A 41 -20.83 -22.61 -16.09
CA ALA A 41 -22.25 -22.55 -15.71
C ALA A 41 -22.59 -21.33 -14.84
N ALA A 42 -21.59 -20.73 -14.18
CA ALA A 42 -21.76 -19.53 -13.37
C ALA A 42 -21.76 -18.23 -14.21
N ALA A 43 -21.29 -18.27 -15.46
CA ALA A 43 -21.13 -17.08 -16.30
C ALA A 43 -22.45 -16.38 -16.65
N GLY A 44 -23.57 -17.10 -16.65
CA GLY A 44 -24.90 -16.57 -16.92
C GLY A 44 -25.73 -16.20 -15.69
N GLN A 45 -25.23 -16.41 -14.47
CA GLN A 45 -26.00 -16.13 -13.25
C GLN A 45 -26.13 -14.62 -13.02
N SER A 46 -27.36 -14.15 -12.86
CA SER A 46 -27.65 -12.78 -12.43
C SER A 46 -27.11 -12.53 -11.03
N VAL A 47 -26.60 -11.33 -10.78
CA VAL A 47 -26.18 -10.86 -9.45
C VAL A 47 -27.22 -9.96 -8.77
N GLY A 48 -28.46 -9.96 -9.27
CA GLY A 48 -29.51 -9.07 -8.77
C GLY A 48 -29.41 -7.63 -9.28
N ILE A 49 -28.62 -7.38 -10.32
CA ILE A 49 -28.54 -6.12 -11.06
C ILE A 49 -28.91 -6.42 -12.51
N GLU A 50 -29.87 -5.68 -13.06
CA GLU A 50 -30.32 -5.86 -14.44
C GLU A 50 -29.16 -5.67 -15.43
N GLY A 51 -29.02 -6.60 -16.38
CA GLY A 51 -27.97 -6.54 -17.40
C GLY A 51 -26.56 -6.88 -16.92
N LEU A 52 -26.37 -7.26 -15.65
CA LEU A 52 -25.06 -7.64 -15.11
C LEU A 52 -25.06 -9.09 -14.63
N ASN A 53 -24.16 -9.90 -15.20
CA ASN A 53 -23.94 -11.28 -14.77
C ASN A 53 -22.77 -11.40 -13.78
N ALA A 54 -22.64 -12.58 -13.15
CA ALA A 54 -21.63 -12.84 -12.13
C ALA A 54 -20.18 -12.69 -12.64
N GLN A 55 -19.90 -13.09 -13.88
CA GLN A 55 -18.55 -12.98 -14.45
C GLN A 55 -18.16 -11.51 -14.68
N GLN A 56 -19.08 -10.72 -15.23
CA GLN A 56 -18.89 -9.28 -15.40
C GLN A 56 -18.72 -8.59 -14.05
N ALA A 57 -19.57 -8.92 -13.06
CA ALA A 57 -19.48 -8.36 -11.72
C ALA A 57 -18.13 -8.67 -11.06
N ARG A 58 -17.65 -9.91 -11.16
CA ARG A 58 -16.34 -10.35 -10.67
C ARG A 58 -15.19 -9.61 -11.35
N ALA A 59 -15.26 -9.43 -12.67
CA ALA A 59 -14.23 -8.69 -13.41
C ALA A 59 -14.16 -7.22 -12.97
N ILE A 60 -15.31 -6.56 -12.84
CA ILE A 60 -15.37 -5.16 -12.38
C ILE A 60 -14.92 -5.06 -10.92
N ALA A 61 -15.27 -6.04 -10.08
CA ALA A 61 -14.83 -6.09 -8.69
C ALA A 61 -13.29 -6.19 -8.59
N ARG A 62 -12.67 -7.05 -9.41
CA ARG A 62 -11.21 -7.14 -9.53
C ARG A 62 -10.59 -5.80 -9.94
N GLU A 63 -11.12 -5.15 -10.96
CA GLU A 63 -10.63 -3.82 -11.40
C GLU A 63 -10.76 -2.78 -10.29
N SER A 64 -11.90 -2.78 -9.58
CA SER A 64 -12.19 -1.88 -8.46
C SER A 64 -11.21 -2.10 -7.31
N TYR A 65 -10.90 -3.36 -7.00
CA TYR A 65 -9.94 -3.72 -5.97
C TYR A 65 -8.53 -3.23 -6.29
N LEU A 66 -8.03 -3.50 -7.50
CA LEU A 66 -6.71 -3.00 -7.93
C LEU A 66 -6.64 -1.47 -7.93
N TYR A 67 -7.71 -0.80 -8.37
CA TYR A 67 -7.79 0.66 -8.38
C TYR A 67 -7.80 1.25 -6.97
N GLY A 68 -8.56 0.66 -6.05
CA GLY A 68 -8.83 1.17 -4.71
C GLY A 68 -7.81 0.77 -3.64
N ALA A 69 -7.06 -0.32 -3.84
CA ALA A 69 -6.06 -0.82 -2.89
C ALA A 69 -5.12 0.27 -2.34
N PRO A 70 -4.45 1.09 -3.19
CA PRO A 70 -3.61 2.18 -2.69
C PRO A 70 -4.39 3.24 -1.90
N MET A 71 -5.64 3.53 -2.29
CA MET A 71 -6.48 4.55 -1.63
C MET A 71 -6.86 4.13 -0.21
N VAL A 72 -7.41 2.92 -0.07
CA VAL A 72 -7.82 2.32 1.22
C VAL A 72 -6.61 2.17 2.15
N ALA A 73 -5.49 1.69 1.61
CA ALA A 73 -4.26 1.54 2.37
C ALA A 73 -3.69 2.89 2.88
N SER A 74 -3.75 3.94 2.05
CA SER A 74 -3.34 5.30 2.45
C SER A 74 -4.28 5.91 3.50
N TYR A 75 -5.59 5.68 3.34
CA TYR A 75 -6.61 6.20 4.26
C TYR A 75 -6.43 5.66 5.69
N GLN A 76 -6.02 4.40 5.87
CA GLN A 76 -5.68 3.86 7.19
C GLN A 76 -4.67 4.74 7.95
N ALA A 77 -3.60 5.17 7.27
CA ALA A 77 -2.58 6.03 7.88
C ALA A 77 -3.13 7.44 8.15
N MET A 78 -3.90 7.99 7.21
CA MET A 78 -4.56 9.29 7.35
C MET A 78 -5.50 9.31 8.57
N TYR A 79 -6.32 8.28 8.70
CA TYR A 79 -7.26 8.13 9.80
C TYR A 79 -6.53 8.04 11.14
N ALA A 80 -5.58 7.10 11.24
CA ALA A 80 -4.84 6.83 12.47
C ALA A 80 -3.99 8.03 12.93
N TYR A 81 -3.39 8.79 12.01
CA TYR A 81 -2.45 9.86 12.35
C TYR A 81 -3.10 11.25 12.44
N SER A 82 -4.26 11.47 11.81
CA SER A 82 -4.85 12.81 11.71
C SER A 82 -6.36 12.92 11.92
N LEU A 83 -7.13 11.84 11.91
CA LEU A 83 -8.59 11.92 12.06
C LEU A 83 -9.07 11.36 13.41
N ASP A 84 -8.50 10.25 13.87
CA ASP A 84 -8.83 9.64 15.15
C ASP A 84 -8.13 10.34 16.32
N LYS A 85 -8.71 11.45 16.79
CA LYS A 85 -8.16 12.26 17.88
C LYS A 85 -8.03 11.52 19.22
N GLN A 86 -8.70 10.38 19.38
CA GLN A 86 -8.68 9.58 20.61
C GLN A 86 -7.77 8.35 20.46
N GLY A 87 -7.37 8.01 19.22
CA GLY A 87 -6.52 6.87 18.92
C GLY A 87 -5.09 7.05 19.39
N ALA A 88 -4.48 5.96 19.87
CA ALA A 88 -3.10 5.94 20.33
C ALA A 88 -2.06 6.28 19.25
N GLN A 89 -2.45 6.22 17.96
CA GLN A 89 -1.58 6.57 16.85
C GLN A 89 -1.69 8.04 16.42
N TYR A 90 -2.63 8.82 16.97
CA TYR A 90 -2.83 10.22 16.59
C TYR A 90 -1.55 11.05 16.72
N LYS A 91 -1.21 11.80 15.67
CA LYS A 91 0.01 12.64 15.62
C LYS A 91 -0.32 14.13 15.59
N GLY A 92 -1.43 14.52 14.98
CA GLY A 92 -1.87 15.91 14.93
C GLY A 92 -2.88 16.16 13.81
N PRO A 93 -3.47 17.37 13.76
CA PRO A 93 -4.57 17.67 12.88
C PRO A 93 -4.17 17.64 11.39
N VAL A 94 -5.16 17.49 10.51
CA VAL A 94 -4.98 17.71 9.06
C VAL A 94 -4.35 19.07 8.78
N ASN A 95 -3.66 19.19 7.64
CA ASN A 95 -2.95 20.39 7.21
C ASN A 95 -1.87 20.86 8.20
N SER A 96 -1.31 19.93 8.99
CA SER A 96 -0.15 20.14 9.84
C SER A 96 0.81 18.95 9.74
N ILE A 97 2.11 19.21 9.87
CA ILE A 97 3.14 18.16 9.83
C ILE A 97 3.57 17.79 11.24
N ASN A 98 3.52 16.49 11.54
CA ASN A 98 3.73 15.97 12.88
C ASN A 98 4.77 14.84 12.88
N PRO A 99 5.69 14.79 13.86
CA PRO A 99 6.58 13.65 14.02
C PRO A 99 5.81 12.35 14.24
N VAL A 100 6.20 11.27 13.54
CA VAL A 100 5.60 9.93 13.75
C VAL A 100 6.04 9.33 15.09
N GLY A 101 7.20 9.74 15.61
CA GLY A 101 7.80 9.20 16.83
C GLY A 101 8.59 7.91 16.56
N THR A 102 9.62 7.66 17.37
CA THR A 102 10.56 6.56 17.16
C THR A 102 9.92 5.18 17.34
N ALA A 103 9.02 5.02 18.32
CA ALA A 103 8.33 3.75 18.58
C ALA A 103 7.39 3.35 17.43
N SER A 104 6.56 4.28 16.95
CA SER A 104 5.70 4.04 15.78
C SER A 104 6.53 3.76 14.51
N ALA A 105 7.64 4.49 14.32
CA ALA A 105 8.55 4.24 13.19
C ALA A 105 9.18 2.84 13.25
N ALA A 106 9.63 2.41 14.43
CA ALA A 106 10.18 1.06 14.63
C ALA A 106 9.13 -0.03 14.42
N ALA A 107 7.91 0.16 14.93
CA ALA A 107 6.80 -0.78 14.73
C ALA A 107 6.42 -0.91 13.24
N ALA A 108 6.59 0.16 12.46
CA ALA A 108 6.41 0.17 11.02
C ALA A 108 7.65 -0.33 10.23
N GLY A 109 8.72 -0.75 10.90
CA GLY A 109 9.95 -1.24 10.27
C GLY A 109 10.72 -0.17 9.50
N LEU A 110 10.53 1.10 9.83
CA LEU A 110 11.19 2.21 9.15
C LEU A 110 12.67 2.31 9.55
N ASP A 111 13.50 2.78 8.62
CA ASP A 111 14.95 2.87 8.83
C ASP A 111 15.29 3.77 10.05
N PRO A 112 15.96 3.25 11.09
CA PRO A 112 16.30 4.00 12.30
C PRO A 112 17.36 5.09 12.07
N ALA A 113 17.97 5.16 10.88
CA ALA A 113 18.81 6.27 10.48
C ALA A 113 18.02 7.55 10.17
N TYR A 114 16.68 7.55 10.26
CA TYR A 114 15.85 8.70 9.93
C TYR A 114 14.83 9.03 11.03
N LEU A 115 14.51 10.32 11.12
CA LEU A 115 13.32 10.83 11.81
C LEU A 115 12.21 11.04 10.78
N TYR A 116 11.01 10.52 11.06
CA TYR A 116 9.87 10.58 10.15
C TYR A 116 8.82 11.57 10.63
N SER A 117 8.20 12.25 9.68
CA SER A 117 7.01 13.07 9.89
C SER A 117 5.94 12.74 8.87
N TYR A 118 4.69 13.02 9.25
CA TYR A 118 3.50 12.78 8.44
C TYR A 118 2.58 14.00 8.46
N ALA A 119 1.89 14.25 7.36
CA ALA A 119 0.76 15.16 7.30
C ALA A 119 -0.33 14.60 6.37
N ALA A 120 -1.56 14.53 6.86
CA ALA A 120 -2.74 14.44 6.01
C ALA A 120 -3.09 15.84 5.50
N LEU A 121 -3.33 15.97 4.19
CA LEU A 121 -3.67 17.23 3.55
C LEU A 121 -5.14 17.20 3.10
N ASP A 122 -5.95 18.14 3.57
CA ASP A 122 -7.31 18.40 3.11
C ASP A 122 -7.29 19.66 2.24
N LEU A 123 -7.49 19.47 0.93
CA LEU A 123 -7.36 20.50 -0.11
C LEU A 123 -8.73 21.05 -0.54
N ARG A 124 -9.82 20.69 0.15
CA ARG A 124 -11.20 21.00 -0.25
C ARG A 124 -11.53 22.48 -0.16
N ALA A 125 -11.09 23.15 0.91
CA ALA A 125 -11.38 24.56 1.14
C ALA A 125 -10.36 25.48 0.46
N GLU A 126 -9.08 25.13 0.54
CA GLU A 126 -7.99 25.90 -0.04
C GLU A 126 -6.72 25.06 -0.21
N PRO A 127 -5.74 25.55 -0.98
CA PRO A 127 -4.42 24.94 -1.06
C PRO A 127 -3.69 24.92 0.29
N VAL A 128 -2.73 24.01 0.41
CA VAL A 128 -1.84 23.89 1.56
C VAL A 128 -0.43 24.30 1.15
N VAL A 129 0.22 25.10 1.99
CA VAL A 129 1.60 25.53 1.82
C VAL A 129 2.54 24.62 2.60
N ILE A 130 3.57 24.11 1.91
CA ILE A 130 4.67 23.35 2.49
C ILE A 130 5.94 24.20 2.45
N ILE A 131 6.58 24.39 3.60
CA ILE A 131 7.85 25.11 3.71
C ILE A 131 8.94 24.10 4.06
N VAL A 132 9.93 24.01 3.18
CA VAL A 132 11.08 23.11 3.33
C VAL A 132 12.34 23.96 3.50
N PRO A 133 13.07 23.86 4.63
CA PRO A 133 14.31 24.58 4.81
C PRO A 133 15.37 24.07 3.84
N ARG A 134 16.32 24.93 3.48
CA ARG A 134 17.59 24.46 2.92
C ARG A 134 18.37 23.73 4.00
N VAL A 135 18.91 22.57 3.66
CA VAL A 135 19.74 21.72 4.52
C VAL A 135 21.12 21.55 3.90
N GLU A 136 22.10 21.08 4.67
CA GLU A 136 23.43 20.78 4.17
C GLU A 136 23.40 19.69 3.08
N LYS A 137 24.22 19.85 2.04
CA LYS A 137 24.20 18.97 0.84
C LYS A 137 24.35 17.48 1.14
N ARG A 138 25.05 17.13 2.22
CA ARG A 138 25.35 15.74 2.60
C ARG A 138 24.21 15.04 3.36
N ARG A 139 23.16 15.76 3.77
CA ARG A 139 22.06 15.22 4.56
C ARG A 139 20.85 14.95 3.68
N ASP A 140 20.29 13.75 3.80
CA ASP A 140 18.97 13.47 3.24
C ASP A 140 17.87 14.05 4.15
N ALA A 141 17.20 15.10 3.67
CA ALA A 141 15.98 15.66 4.24
C ALA A 141 14.95 15.81 3.11
N SER A 142 14.12 14.79 2.96
CA SER A 142 13.22 14.63 1.81
C SER A 142 11.78 14.58 2.26
N LEU A 143 10.90 15.16 1.45
CA LEU A 143 9.46 15.09 1.64
C LEU A 143 8.81 14.62 0.34
N GLN A 144 7.81 13.76 0.45
CA GLN A 144 7.03 13.28 -0.68
C GLN A 144 5.57 13.62 -0.45
N VAL A 145 4.95 14.15 -1.50
CA VAL A 145 3.52 14.42 -1.55
C VAL A 145 2.92 13.40 -2.50
N MET A 146 1.94 12.64 -2.02
CA MET A 146 1.11 11.79 -2.86
C MET A 146 -0.36 12.21 -2.77
N ASP A 147 -1.07 12.15 -3.88
CA ASP A 147 -2.52 12.30 -3.88
C ASP A 147 -3.20 11.04 -3.30
N LEU A 148 -4.54 11.06 -3.18
CA LEU A 148 -5.29 9.91 -2.66
C LEU A 148 -5.14 8.65 -3.54
N TYR A 149 -4.83 8.80 -4.83
CA TYR A 149 -4.49 7.69 -5.72
C TYR A 149 -3.11 7.10 -5.49
N MET A 150 -2.33 7.68 -4.58
CA MET A 150 -0.94 7.35 -4.30
C MET A 150 0.02 7.62 -5.46
N HIS A 151 -0.34 8.52 -6.39
CA HIS A 151 0.63 9.07 -7.33
C HIS A 151 1.56 10.04 -6.61
N HIS A 152 2.85 9.97 -6.92
CA HIS A 152 3.86 10.87 -6.39
C HIS A 152 3.76 12.20 -7.13
N ILE A 153 3.10 13.19 -6.53
CA ILE A 153 2.86 14.49 -7.17
C ILE A 153 3.92 15.54 -6.82
N GLY A 154 4.77 15.27 -5.83
CA GLY A 154 5.88 16.16 -5.50
C GLY A 154 6.95 15.54 -4.61
N ASP A 155 8.18 15.49 -5.13
CA ASP A 155 9.40 15.22 -4.37
C ASP A 155 10.09 16.55 -3.99
N LEU A 156 10.19 16.82 -2.70
CA LEU A 156 10.74 18.06 -2.12
C LEU A 156 12.00 17.76 -1.32
N GLY A 157 12.80 18.82 -1.06
CA GLY A 157 14.01 18.68 -0.26
C GLY A 157 15.16 18.06 -1.04
N SER A 158 16.07 17.37 -0.35
CA SER A 158 17.37 16.96 -0.89
C SER A 158 17.32 16.00 -2.07
N ARG A 159 16.23 15.24 -2.23
CA ARG A 159 16.05 14.28 -3.33
C ARG A 159 15.17 14.80 -4.47
N GLY A 160 14.70 16.04 -4.39
CA GLY A 160 13.79 16.62 -5.37
C GLY A 160 14.05 18.11 -5.57
N LEU A 161 13.00 18.92 -5.42
CA LEU A 161 13.03 20.36 -5.73
C LEU A 161 13.87 21.23 -4.78
N GLY A 162 14.58 20.64 -3.81
CA GLY A 162 15.33 21.38 -2.80
C GLY A 162 14.44 22.06 -1.75
N GLY A 163 15.03 22.97 -0.98
CA GLY A 163 14.31 23.80 -0.02
C GLY A 163 13.58 24.96 -0.70
N GLY A 164 12.38 25.29 -0.23
CA GLY A 164 11.50 26.28 -0.84
C GLY A 164 10.12 26.35 -0.18
N VAL A 165 9.23 27.12 -0.81
CA VAL A 165 7.82 27.25 -0.41
C VAL A 165 6.96 26.68 -1.53
N PHE A 166 6.23 25.60 -1.25
CA PHE A 166 5.48 24.85 -2.24
C PHE A 166 3.99 24.96 -1.94
N LEU A 167 3.17 25.08 -2.98
CA LEU A 167 1.72 25.18 -2.86
C LEU A 167 1.09 23.90 -3.41
N VAL A 168 0.46 23.08 -2.55
CA VAL A 168 -0.32 21.91 -2.97
C VAL A 168 -1.76 22.34 -3.16
N ALA A 169 -2.25 22.30 -4.39
CA ALA A 169 -3.59 22.73 -4.74
C ALA A 169 -4.45 21.54 -5.19
N GLY A 170 -5.65 21.44 -4.60
CA GLY A 170 -6.65 20.44 -5.00
C GLY A 170 -7.28 20.73 -6.37
N PRO A 171 -8.05 19.78 -6.91
CA PRO A 171 -8.54 19.81 -8.29
C PRO A 171 -9.52 20.96 -8.58
N SER A 172 -10.22 21.47 -7.56
CA SER A 172 -11.19 22.56 -7.69
C SER A 172 -10.56 23.95 -7.59
N TRP A 173 -9.30 24.09 -7.18
CA TRP A 173 -8.71 25.39 -6.91
C TRP A 173 -8.32 26.16 -8.18
N LYS A 174 -8.92 27.34 -8.36
CA LYS A 174 -8.71 28.27 -9.49
C LYS A 174 -8.14 29.63 -9.05
N GLY A 175 -7.66 29.73 -7.80
CA GLY A 175 -7.12 30.98 -7.27
C GLY A 175 -5.79 31.39 -7.91
N LYS A 176 -5.33 32.60 -7.58
CA LYS A 176 -4.02 33.10 -7.99
C LYS A 176 -2.93 32.54 -7.07
N VAL A 177 -1.78 32.21 -7.65
CA VAL A 177 -0.60 31.81 -6.90
C VAL A 177 -0.03 33.05 -6.21
N PRO A 178 0.15 33.06 -4.88
CA PRO A 178 0.73 34.21 -4.20
C PRO A 178 2.23 34.36 -4.52
N PRO A 179 2.80 35.56 -4.37
CA PRO A 179 4.24 35.76 -4.53
C PRO A 179 5.03 34.93 -3.51
N GLY A 180 6.22 34.48 -3.92
CA GLY A 180 7.14 33.70 -3.07
C GLY A 180 6.94 32.18 -3.11
N ILE A 181 5.96 31.67 -3.86
CA ILE A 181 5.81 30.23 -4.11
C ILE A 181 6.87 29.76 -5.11
N THR A 182 7.67 28.78 -4.70
CA THR A 182 8.69 28.11 -5.52
C THR A 182 8.05 27.26 -6.62
N LYS A 183 7.04 26.45 -6.29
CA LYS A 183 6.30 25.65 -7.26
C LYS A 183 4.89 25.34 -6.76
N VAL A 184 3.94 25.25 -7.70
CA VAL A 184 2.60 24.70 -7.45
C VAL A 184 2.61 23.22 -7.79
N ILE A 185 2.16 22.39 -6.86
CA ILE A 185 1.91 20.97 -7.01
C ILE A 185 0.40 20.78 -7.13
N ARG A 186 -0.05 20.18 -8.23
CA ARG A 186 -1.48 19.94 -8.47
C ARG A 186 -1.82 18.51 -8.06
N SER A 187 -2.77 18.37 -7.14
CA SER A 187 -3.35 17.07 -6.79
C SER A 187 -4.57 16.81 -7.67
N GLU A 188 -4.70 15.58 -8.15
CA GLU A 188 -5.91 15.12 -8.86
C GLU A 188 -7.09 14.91 -7.90
N THR A 189 -6.80 14.80 -6.61
CA THR A 189 -7.77 14.47 -5.56
C THR A 189 -7.80 15.54 -4.47
N GLN A 190 -8.88 15.58 -3.72
CA GLN A 190 -9.13 16.56 -2.66
C GLN A 190 -8.37 16.26 -1.37
N LEU A 191 -7.89 15.02 -1.21
CA LEU A 191 -7.07 14.60 -0.08
C LEU A 191 -5.69 14.20 -0.59
N ALA A 192 -4.65 14.53 0.15
CA ALA A 192 -3.30 14.11 -0.16
C ALA A 192 -2.58 13.74 1.14
N THR A 193 -1.45 13.05 1.01
CA THR A 193 -0.56 12.74 2.12
C THR A 193 0.80 13.34 1.83
N LEU A 194 1.44 13.85 2.88
CA LEU A 194 2.86 14.16 2.89
C LEU A 194 3.56 13.24 3.89
N VAL A 195 4.65 12.64 3.45
CA VAL A 195 5.62 12.00 4.34
C VAL A 195 6.94 12.75 4.25
N ALA A 196 7.66 12.83 5.36
CA ALA A 196 8.98 13.42 5.43
C ALA A 196 9.94 12.50 6.17
N ARG A 197 11.20 12.51 5.75
CA ARG A 197 12.30 11.88 6.48
C ARG A 197 13.48 12.83 6.60
N THR A 198 14.11 12.84 7.76
CA THR A 198 15.34 13.59 8.04
C THR A 198 16.39 12.63 8.55
N GLN A 199 17.49 12.49 7.80
CA GLN A 199 18.59 11.61 8.14
C GLN A 199 19.25 12.06 9.44
N ARG A 200 19.60 11.09 10.26
CA ARG A 200 20.43 11.17 11.46
C ARG A 200 21.70 10.35 11.19
N PHE A 201 22.85 11.00 11.15
CA PHE A 201 24.11 10.33 10.81
C PHE A 201 24.56 9.31 11.87
N ASN A 202 24.33 9.63 13.14
CA ASN A 202 24.69 8.81 14.30
C ASN A 202 23.89 9.31 15.53
N PRO A 203 23.95 8.64 16.69
CA PRO A 203 23.22 9.09 17.88
C PRO A 203 23.54 10.52 18.33
N ALA A 204 24.77 11.01 18.15
CA ALA A 204 25.14 12.38 18.54
C ALA A 204 24.52 13.47 17.65
N ASP A 205 24.09 13.12 16.43
CA ASP A 205 23.43 14.03 15.48
C ASP A 205 21.89 14.12 15.70
N GLN A 206 21.35 13.42 16.70
CA GLN A 206 19.91 13.37 16.99
C GLN A 206 19.27 14.76 17.11
N GLU A 207 19.84 15.65 17.92
CA GLU A 207 19.26 16.97 18.19
C GLU A 207 19.37 17.90 16.98
N ASN A 208 20.39 17.73 16.14
CA ASN A 208 20.49 18.45 14.88
C ASN A 208 19.43 17.98 13.88
N ALA A 209 19.23 16.67 13.75
CA ALA A 209 18.16 16.11 12.91
C ALA A 209 16.77 16.58 13.37
N LYS A 210 16.49 16.60 14.69
CA LYS A 210 15.23 17.15 15.24
C LYS A 210 15.04 18.63 14.91
N ARG A 211 16.12 19.44 15.00
CA ARG A 211 16.08 20.87 14.67
C ARG A 211 15.74 21.11 13.20
N ILE A 212 16.24 20.27 12.30
CA ILE A 212 15.89 20.33 10.88
C ILE A 212 14.44 19.91 10.68
N GLN A 213 14.02 18.79 11.26
CA GLN A 213 12.63 18.30 11.20
C GLN A 213 11.61 19.35 11.67
N ALA A 214 11.91 20.06 12.77
CA ALA A 214 11.05 21.10 13.33
C ALA A 214 10.91 22.36 12.44
N ARG A 215 11.75 22.50 11.41
CA ARG A 215 11.69 23.62 10.46
C ARG A 215 10.79 23.33 9.26
N PHE A 216 10.35 22.09 9.06
CA PHE A 216 9.29 21.82 8.10
C PHE A 216 8.00 22.48 8.60
N LYS A 217 7.28 23.14 7.70
CA LYS A 217 5.94 23.66 8.01
C LYS A 217 4.95 23.18 6.96
N VAL A 218 3.77 22.83 7.41
CA VAL A 218 2.59 22.56 6.58
C VAL A 218 1.46 23.36 7.19
N GLN A 219 0.82 24.21 6.41
CA GLN A 219 -0.26 25.08 6.86
C GLN A 219 -1.16 25.51 5.70
N PRO A 220 -2.45 25.83 5.95
CA PRO A 220 -3.34 26.38 4.92
C PRO A 220 -2.80 27.67 4.28
N LEU A 221 -3.19 27.93 3.04
CA LEU A 221 -2.77 29.12 2.29
C LEU A 221 -3.16 30.43 3.01
N SER A 222 -4.37 30.51 3.57
CA SER A 222 -4.86 31.63 4.37
C SER A 222 -3.94 31.93 5.55
N ALA A 223 -3.55 30.90 6.31
CA ALA A 223 -2.61 31.01 7.41
C ALA A 223 -1.21 31.49 6.96
N PHE A 224 -0.70 30.94 5.85
CA PHE A 224 0.57 31.42 5.27
C PHE A 224 0.52 32.90 4.87
N ARG A 225 -0.64 33.36 4.40
CA ARG A 225 -0.84 34.74 3.94
C ARG A 225 -1.26 35.70 5.03
N ASN A 226 -1.50 35.21 6.24
CA ASN A 226 -2.13 35.95 7.33
C ASN A 226 -3.48 36.58 6.91
N LEU A 227 -4.32 35.77 6.27
CA LEU A 227 -5.66 36.13 5.83
C LEU A 227 -6.71 35.33 6.60
N ALA A 228 -7.95 35.80 6.58
CA ALA A 228 -9.08 35.01 7.07
C ALA A 228 -9.18 33.69 6.31
N ALA A 229 -9.46 32.60 7.03
CA ALA A 229 -9.72 31.31 6.42
C ALA A 229 -10.98 31.39 5.54
N PRO A 230 -11.02 30.68 4.40
CA PRO A 230 -12.23 30.55 3.61
C PRO A 230 -13.29 29.75 4.37
N ALA A 231 -14.50 29.67 3.79
CA ALA A 231 -15.55 28.81 4.33
C ALA A 231 -15.04 27.37 4.50
N ALA A 232 -15.30 26.79 5.67
CA ALA A 232 -14.94 25.40 5.95
C ALA A 232 -15.62 24.47 4.93
N PRO A 233 -14.95 23.36 4.54
CA PRO A 233 -15.58 22.40 3.66
C PRO A 233 -16.71 21.67 4.41
N ALA A 234 -17.60 21.03 3.67
CA ALA A 234 -18.66 20.22 4.26
C ALA A 234 -18.09 19.21 5.27
N LYS A 235 -18.75 19.11 6.43
CA LYS A 235 -18.38 18.15 7.48
C LYS A 235 -18.42 16.74 6.91
N VAL A 236 -17.43 15.94 7.28
CA VAL A 236 -17.32 14.53 6.90
C VAL A 236 -17.48 13.69 8.15
N GLU A 237 -18.40 12.74 8.10
CA GLU A 237 -18.43 11.63 9.04
C GLU A 237 -17.43 10.58 8.55
N TRP A 238 -16.24 10.58 9.14
CA TRP A 238 -15.14 9.71 8.72
C TRP A 238 -15.41 8.26 9.12
N LYS A 239 -15.33 7.34 8.17
CA LYS A 239 -15.50 5.90 8.44
C LYS A 239 -14.24 5.35 9.11
N ALA A 240 -14.38 4.54 10.15
CA ALA A 240 -13.25 3.78 10.66
C ALA A 240 -12.73 2.87 9.53
N PRO A 241 -11.41 2.83 9.29
CA PRO A 241 -10.87 2.07 8.18
C PRO A 241 -10.95 0.57 8.45
N VAL A 242 -11.09 -0.23 7.40
CA VAL A 242 -10.95 -1.68 7.47
C VAL A 242 -9.60 -2.01 8.12
N PRO A 243 -9.50 -2.95 9.08
CA PRO A 243 -8.21 -3.29 9.67
C PRO A 243 -7.22 -3.77 8.61
N ARG A 244 -5.94 -3.40 8.72
CA ARG A 244 -4.89 -3.77 7.75
C ARG A 244 -4.82 -5.27 7.47
N ALA A 245 -5.02 -6.10 8.49
CA ALA A 245 -5.01 -7.56 8.37
C ALA A 245 -6.19 -8.12 7.54
N GLN A 246 -7.25 -7.32 7.34
CA GLN A 246 -8.48 -7.68 6.65
C GLN A 246 -8.66 -6.92 5.33
N MET A 247 -7.74 -6.03 4.97
CA MET A 247 -7.80 -5.22 3.73
C MET A 247 -7.97 -6.08 2.47
N TYR A 248 -7.52 -7.33 2.52
CA TYR A 248 -7.49 -8.27 1.39
C TYR A 248 -8.56 -9.37 1.48
N SER A 249 -9.45 -9.30 2.48
CA SER A 249 -10.44 -10.35 2.72
C SER A 249 -11.81 -9.83 3.12
N SER A 250 -11.92 -8.62 3.68
CA SER A 250 -13.21 -8.01 4.05
C SER A 250 -13.84 -7.27 2.87
N LEU A 251 -15.13 -7.53 2.62
CA LEU A 251 -15.91 -6.79 1.63
C LEU A 251 -16.11 -5.32 2.00
N GLU A 252 -15.95 -4.94 3.28
CA GLU A 252 -15.98 -3.54 3.72
C GLU A 252 -14.91 -2.68 3.01
N PHE A 253 -13.91 -3.31 2.40
CA PHE A 253 -13.00 -2.64 1.45
C PHE A 253 -13.77 -1.82 0.41
N TYR A 254 -14.86 -2.37 -0.14
CA TYR A 254 -15.65 -1.72 -1.16
C TYR A 254 -16.50 -0.57 -0.59
N ASP A 255 -16.98 -0.70 0.64
CA ASP A 255 -17.65 0.37 1.39
C ASP A 255 -16.72 1.57 1.60
N GLU A 256 -15.46 1.28 1.98
CA GLU A 256 -14.43 2.28 2.18
C GLU A 256 -13.99 2.91 0.85
N LEU A 257 -13.83 2.10 -0.20
CA LEU A 257 -13.54 2.59 -1.54
C LEU A 257 -14.63 3.57 -2.01
N ALA A 258 -15.91 3.18 -1.95
CA ALA A 258 -17.03 4.04 -2.32
C ALA A 258 -17.04 5.36 -1.54
N PHE A 259 -16.77 5.31 -0.23
CA PHE A 259 -16.59 6.49 0.60
C PHE A 259 -15.45 7.38 0.10
N LEU A 260 -14.27 6.82 -0.18
CA LEU A 260 -13.09 7.56 -0.63
C LEU A 260 -13.26 8.17 -2.03
N LEU A 261 -14.05 7.53 -2.90
CA LEU A 261 -14.32 8.03 -4.25
C LEU A 261 -14.90 9.46 -4.26
N ARG A 262 -15.58 9.88 -3.19
CA ARG A 262 -16.14 11.25 -3.08
C ARG A 262 -15.07 12.35 -3.02
N PHE A 263 -13.84 12.01 -2.62
CA PHE A 263 -12.69 12.91 -2.56
C PHE A 263 -11.80 12.81 -3.81
N ALA A 264 -12.12 11.90 -4.73
CA ALA A 264 -11.32 11.58 -5.89
C ALA A 264 -12.16 11.72 -7.18
N PRO A 265 -12.28 12.96 -7.71
CA PRO A 265 -12.89 13.19 -9.01
C PRO A 265 -12.26 12.29 -10.06
N ALA A 266 -13.08 11.70 -10.93
CA ALA A 266 -12.59 10.80 -11.97
C ALA A 266 -11.62 11.54 -12.90
N HIS A 267 -10.40 11.03 -13.04
CA HIS A 267 -9.51 11.49 -14.08
C HIS A 267 -10.07 11.11 -15.46
N LYS A 268 -9.81 11.93 -16.49
CA LYS A 268 -10.36 11.71 -17.84
C LYS A 268 -9.99 10.35 -18.44
N SER A 269 -8.80 9.83 -18.13
CA SER A 269 -8.37 8.51 -18.60
C SER A 269 -9.06 7.35 -17.87
N GLU A 270 -9.77 7.62 -16.78
CA GLU A 270 -10.36 6.60 -15.90
C GLU A 270 -11.89 6.59 -15.95
N THR A 271 -12.52 7.45 -16.77
CA THR A 271 -13.99 7.57 -16.89
C THR A 271 -14.67 6.23 -17.15
N ALA A 272 -14.19 5.46 -18.14
CA ALA A 272 -14.78 4.16 -18.47
C ALA A 272 -14.65 3.13 -17.33
N LEU A 273 -13.56 3.17 -16.55
CA LEU A 273 -13.44 2.32 -15.36
C LEU A 273 -14.45 2.76 -14.30
N ARG A 274 -14.55 4.07 -14.05
CA ARG A 274 -15.49 4.62 -13.05
C ARG A 274 -16.96 4.34 -13.40
N GLU A 275 -17.31 4.33 -14.68
CA GLU A 275 -18.64 3.91 -15.16
C GLU A 275 -18.90 2.43 -14.89
N ARG A 276 -17.92 1.55 -15.15
CA ARG A 276 -18.02 0.13 -14.78
C ARG A 276 -18.16 -0.06 -13.27
N MET A 277 -17.34 0.61 -12.45
CA MET A 277 -17.47 0.57 -10.99
C MET A 277 -18.89 0.99 -10.55
N ALA A 278 -19.45 2.02 -11.18
CA ALA A 278 -20.80 2.49 -10.88
C ALA A 278 -21.88 1.42 -11.18
N THR A 279 -21.68 0.48 -12.11
CA THR A 279 -22.64 -0.61 -12.34
C THR A 279 -22.70 -1.60 -11.17
N LEU A 280 -21.68 -1.64 -10.29
CA LEU A 280 -21.72 -2.36 -9.02
C LEU A 280 -22.35 -1.54 -7.89
N GLY A 281 -22.64 -0.25 -8.11
CA GLY A 281 -23.05 0.70 -7.07
C GLY A 281 -21.91 1.48 -6.42
N LEU A 282 -20.65 1.29 -6.85
CA LEU A 282 -19.49 2.02 -6.32
C LEU A 282 -19.45 3.45 -6.89
N ARG A 283 -20.29 4.33 -6.35
CA ARG A 283 -20.43 5.72 -6.81
C ARG A 283 -19.88 6.73 -5.79
N PRO A 284 -19.24 7.82 -6.24
CA PRO A 284 -18.74 8.85 -5.34
C PRO A 284 -19.88 9.55 -4.60
N GLY A 285 -19.86 9.48 -3.27
CA GLY A 285 -20.79 10.19 -2.41
C GLY A 285 -22.10 9.47 -2.12
N GLU A 286 -22.28 8.26 -2.66
CA GLU A 286 -23.38 7.36 -2.30
C GLU A 286 -22.93 6.39 -1.20
N ASP A 287 -23.85 6.01 -0.32
CA ASP A 287 -23.60 4.98 0.66
C ASP A 287 -23.49 3.62 -0.04
N TYR A 288 -22.55 2.81 0.41
CA TYR A 288 -22.33 1.45 -0.07
C TYR A 288 -22.17 0.55 1.14
N ASP A 289 -23.06 -0.43 1.27
CA ASP A 289 -23.10 -1.41 2.35
C ASP A 289 -23.09 -2.81 1.77
N THR A 290 -21.91 -3.43 1.76
CA THR A 290 -21.72 -4.78 1.24
C THR A 290 -22.49 -5.85 1.99
N ALA A 291 -22.92 -5.62 3.24
CA ALA A 291 -23.69 -6.59 4.00
C ALA A 291 -25.11 -6.77 3.46
N THR A 292 -25.69 -5.71 2.89
CA THR A 292 -27.07 -5.71 2.34
C THR A 292 -27.18 -6.17 0.89
N LEU A 293 -26.04 -6.35 0.20
CA LEU A 293 -26.04 -6.70 -1.21
C LEU A 293 -26.55 -8.13 -1.44
N ASN A 294 -27.06 -8.35 -2.67
CA ASN A 294 -27.44 -9.67 -3.14
C ASN A 294 -26.30 -10.70 -2.89
N PRO A 295 -26.59 -11.91 -2.34
CA PRO A 295 -25.57 -12.90 -2.05
C PRO A 295 -24.69 -13.29 -3.25
N ALA A 296 -25.25 -13.32 -4.46
CA ALA A 296 -24.50 -13.59 -5.68
C ALA A 296 -23.54 -12.44 -6.04
N LEU A 297 -23.96 -11.19 -5.84
CA LEU A 297 -23.08 -10.03 -5.99
C LEU A 297 -21.94 -10.06 -4.96
N ARG A 298 -22.25 -10.33 -3.68
CA ARG A 298 -21.24 -10.45 -2.61
C ARG A 298 -20.20 -11.52 -2.93
N ARG A 299 -20.63 -12.67 -3.48
CA ARG A 299 -19.73 -13.71 -3.96
C ARG A 299 -18.84 -13.20 -5.10
N ALA A 300 -19.42 -12.54 -6.11
CA ALA A 300 -18.65 -11.98 -7.21
C ALA A 300 -17.62 -10.93 -6.74
N LEU A 301 -17.98 -10.08 -5.76
CA LEU A 301 -17.06 -9.11 -5.14
C LEU A 301 -15.89 -9.80 -4.43
N GLN A 302 -16.17 -10.88 -3.69
CA GLN A 302 -15.14 -11.66 -2.98
C GLN A 302 -14.20 -12.36 -3.96
N GLU A 303 -14.75 -12.98 -5.01
CA GLU A 303 -13.96 -13.65 -6.04
C GLU A 303 -13.08 -12.67 -6.82
N GLY A 304 -13.63 -11.50 -7.17
CA GLY A 304 -12.87 -10.45 -7.87
C GLY A 304 -11.75 -9.86 -7.01
N MET A 305 -12.00 -9.66 -5.72
CA MET A 305 -10.97 -9.28 -4.74
C MET A 305 -9.85 -10.32 -4.68
N HIS A 306 -10.20 -11.61 -4.61
CA HIS A 306 -9.24 -12.69 -4.59
C HIS A 306 -8.39 -12.74 -5.87
N ASP A 307 -9.01 -12.59 -7.05
CA ASP A 307 -8.27 -12.52 -8.32
C ASP A 307 -7.32 -11.34 -8.35
N GLY A 308 -7.79 -10.17 -7.94
CA GLY A 308 -6.97 -8.96 -7.87
C GLY A 308 -5.77 -9.15 -6.93
N GLN A 309 -6.01 -9.69 -5.74
CA GLN A 309 -4.94 -9.96 -4.78
C GLN A 309 -3.91 -10.96 -5.33
N ASN A 310 -4.36 -12.02 -6.00
CA ASN A 310 -3.45 -12.97 -6.65
C ASN A 310 -2.57 -12.30 -7.71
N ASP A 311 -3.13 -11.35 -8.47
CA ASP A 311 -2.35 -10.63 -9.47
C ASP A 311 -1.34 -9.68 -8.83
N ILE A 312 -1.72 -9.00 -7.73
CA ILE A 312 -0.78 -8.18 -6.95
C ILE A 312 0.37 -9.06 -6.42
N ASP A 313 0.07 -10.23 -5.86
CA ASP A 313 1.08 -11.14 -5.31
C ASP A 313 2.01 -11.72 -6.38
N LYS A 314 1.49 -12.08 -7.56
CA LYS A 314 2.30 -12.50 -8.71
C LYS A 314 3.20 -11.37 -9.19
N ASN A 315 2.66 -10.16 -9.34
CA ASN A 315 3.44 -9.01 -9.78
C ASN A 315 4.52 -8.65 -8.76
N ARG A 316 4.20 -8.68 -7.46
CA ARG A 316 5.17 -8.50 -6.37
C ARG A 316 6.34 -9.48 -6.47
N ALA A 317 6.06 -10.77 -6.72
CA ALA A 317 7.08 -11.79 -6.88
C ALA A 317 7.97 -11.55 -8.11
N ALA A 318 7.41 -10.99 -9.19
CA ALA A 318 8.16 -10.64 -10.40
C ALA A 318 9.01 -9.36 -10.24
N GLN A 319 8.57 -8.39 -9.43
CA GLN A 319 9.16 -7.05 -9.33
C GLN A 319 10.18 -6.90 -8.20
N VAL A 320 10.64 -7.99 -7.58
CA VAL A 320 11.63 -7.97 -6.49
C VAL A 320 12.93 -7.26 -6.89
N ALA A 321 13.31 -7.32 -8.17
CA ALA A 321 14.53 -6.70 -8.69
C ALA A 321 14.40 -5.20 -8.99
N ASP A 322 13.19 -4.70 -9.29
CA ASP A 322 12.95 -3.29 -9.64
C ASP A 322 11.65 -2.76 -9.02
N ALA A 323 11.66 -2.59 -7.69
CA ALA A 323 10.55 -1.97 -6.99
C ALA A 323 10.31 -0.50 -7.42
N GLY A 324 11.27 0.15 -8.09
CA GLY A 324 11.14 1.54 -8.53
C GLY A 324 10.12 1.75 -9.66
N ALA A 325 9.81 0.68 -10.41
CA ALA A 325 8.77 0.69 -11.43
C ALA A 325 7.34 0.83 -10.86
N LEU A 326 7.16 0.52 -9.57
CA LEU A 326 5.85 0.50 -8.91
C LEU A 326 5.41 1.87 -8.36
N PHE A 327 6.29 2.87 -8.40
CA PHE A 327 6.08 4.19 -7.82
C PHE A 327 6.33 5.29 -8.86
N GLY A 328 5.51 6.33 -8.84
CA GLY A 328 5.59 7.42 -9.81
C GLY A 328 4.39 8.34 -9.80
N ASP A 329 4.46 9.39 -10.61
CA ASP A 329 3.33 10.25 -10.92
C ASP A 329 2.39 9.59 -11.94
N ARG A 330 1.31 10.30 -12.29
CA ARG A 330 0.33 9.90 -13.31
C ARG A 330 0.97 9.68 -14.67
N ASP A 331 1.98 10.46 -15.05
CA ASP A 331 2.59 10.36 -16.37
C ASP A 331 3.43 9.07 -16.51
N LYS A 332 4.12 8.69 -15.42
CA LYS A 332 4.90 7.45 -15.36
C LYS A 332 4.02 6.21 -15.24
N LEU A 333 3.09 6.19 -14.28
CA LEU A 333 2.28 5.00 -13.98
C LEU A 333 1.01 4.89 -14.84
N LYS A 334 0.55 5.99 -15.45
CA LYS A 334 -0.66 6.04 -16.29
C LYS A 334 -1.87 5.45 -15.55
N ASN A 335 -2.48 4.43 -16.14
CA ASN A 335 -3.59 3.66 -15.56
C ASN A 335 -3.11 2.25 -15.12
N ASP A 336 -1.83 2.07 -14.80
CA ASP A 336 -1.29 0.80 -14.29
C ASP A 336 -1.70 0.60 -12.81
N TYR A 337 -2.95 0.19 -12.63
CA TYR A 337 -3.52 -0.06 -11.32
C TYR A 337 -2.85 -1.23 -10.60
N LEU A 338 -2.38 -2.22 -11.36
CA LEU A 338 -1.68 -3.36 -10.79
C LEU A 338 -0.34 -2.92 -10.19
N ALA A 339 0.46 -2.16 -10.92
CA ALA A 339 1.72 -1.64 -10.39
C ALA A 339 1.51 -0.78 -9.13
N ARG A 340 0.51 0.12 -9.13
CA ARG A 340 0.17 0.94 -7.95
C ARG A 340 -0.24 0.10 -6.75
N ALA A 341 -1.13 -0.88 -6.95
CA ALA A 341 -1.58 -1.78 -5.90
C ALA A 341 -0.42 -2.64 -5.35
N THR A 342 0.45 -3.14 -6.23
CA THR A 342 1.67 -3.85 -5.83
C THR A 342 2.62 -2.96 -5.03
N GLY A 343 2.82 -1.70 -5.46
CA GLY A 343 3.60 -0.71 -4.72
C GLY A 343 3.05 -0.51 -3.30
N ALA A 344 1.73 -0.31 -3.17
CA ALA A 344 1.07 -0.15 -1.87
C ALA A 344 1.23 -1.39 -0.96
N GLN A 345 1.15 -2.61 -1.51
CA GLN A 345 1.38 -3.84 -0.74
C GLN A 345 2.85 -4.00 -0.31
N MET A 346 3.80 -3.62 -1.18
CA MET A 346 5.24 -3.69 -0.89
C MET A 346 5.70 -2.63 0.12
N GLY A 347 5.05 -1.48 0.14
CA GLY A 347 5.29 -0.43 1.11
C GLY A 347 4.54 0.85 0.76
N LEU A 348 3.69 1.30 1.68
CA LEU A 348 3.11 2.64 1.60
C LEU A 348 4.20 3.68 1.83
N PHE A 349 4.16 4.77 1.06
CA PHE A 349 5.01 5.95 1.26
C PHE A 349 6.52 5.67 1.10
N VAL A 350 6.88 4.70 0.25
CA VAL A 350 8.29 4.40 -0.04
C VAL A 350 8.93 5.58 -0.77
N PHE A 351 9.99 6.13 -0.15
CA PHE A 351 10.80 7.16 -0.77
C PHE A 351 11.60 6.58 -1.95
N GLY A 352 11.10 6.80 -3.17
CA GLY A 352 11.72 6.35 -4.42
C GLY A 352 13.23 6.63 -4.49
N GLY A 353 13.99 5.59 -4.85
CA GLY A 353 15.44 5.61 -5.03
C GLY A 353 16.27 5.10 -3.84
N MET A 354 15.91 3.97 -3.24
CA MET A 354 16.84 2.99 -2.66
C MET A 354 16.07 1.73 -2.30
N ASN A 355 16.49 0.61 -2.89
CA ASN A 355 16.40 -0.78 -2.41
C ASN A 355 15.27 -1.06 -1.40
N ALA A 356 14.28 -1.86 -1.81
CA ALA A 356 13.64 -2.77 -0.86
C ALA A 356 14.74 -3.36 0.05
N PRO A 357 14.55 -3.43 1.37
CA PRO A 357 15.60 -3.91 2.27
C PRO A 357 16.15 -5.21 1.69
N LYS A 358 17.44 -5.21 1.30
CA LYS A 358 18.10 -6.46 0.92
C LYS A 358 17.87 -7.37 2.11
N ALA A 359 17.25 -8.52 1.88
CA ALA A 359 17.12 -9.56 2.90
C ALA A 359 18.47 -9.64 3.61
N ALA A 360 18.46 -9.56 4.95
CA ALA A 360 19.68 -9.63 5.73
C ALA A 360 20.53 -10.79 5.16
N PRO A 361 21.83 -10.58 4.88
CA PRO A 361 22.65 -11.64 4.34
C PRO A 361 22.45 -12.86 5.22
N LYS A 362 22.00 -13.97 4.61
CA LYS A 362 21.80 -15.23 5.34
C LYS A 362 23.08 -15.47 6.11
N VAL A 363 23.03 -15.35 7.44
CA VAL A 363 24.14 -15.74 8.28
C VAL A 363 24.33 -17.23 7.97
N PRO A 364 25.43 -17.63 7.33
CA PRO A 364 25.65 -19.05 7.10
C PRO A 364 25.62 -19.73 8.47
N PRO A 365 24.98 -20.91 8.60
CA PRO A 365 24.95 -21.62 9.86
C PRO A 365 26.38 -21.71 10.38
N LYS A 366 26.60 -21.32 11.64
CA LYS A 366 27.90 -21.41 12.30
C LYS A 366 28.41 -22.84 12.09
N VAL A 367 29.44 -22.97 11.25
CA VAL A 367 30.18 -24.23 11.13
C VAL A 367 30.78 -24.47 12.52
N PRO A 368 30.47 -25.60 13.20
CA PRO A 368 31.13 -25.92 14.45
C PRO A 368 32.63 -25.94 14.19
N LEU A 369 33.42 -25.24 15.00
CA LEU A 369 34.87 -25.32 14.92
C LEU A 369 35.27 -26.80 14.94
N LYS A 370 35.86 -27.27 13.84
CA LYS A 370 36.54 -28.57 13.82
C LYS A 370 37.63 -28.49 14.89
N SER A 371 37.55 -29.39 15.87
CA SER A 371 38.59 -29.61 16.87
C SER A 371 39.95 -29.75 16.17
N GLN A 372 40.92 -28.91 16.55
CA GLN A 372 42.28 -29.03 16.05
C GLN A 372 42.86 -30.40 16.43
N PRO A 373 43.62 -31.07 15.54
CA PRO A 373 44.31 -32.29 15.89
C PRO A 373 45.41 -31.99 16.91
N LYS A 374 45.45 -32.80 17.97
CA LYS A 374 46.46 -32.74 19.03
C LYS A 374 47.85 -33.00 18.40
N PRO A 375 48.88 -32.21 18.74
CA PRO A 375 50.24 -32.45 18.21
C PRO A 375 50.79 -33.80 18.71
N PRO A 376 51.65 -34.47 17.92
CA PRO A 376 52.22 -35.75 18.29
C PRO A 376 53.20 -35.59 19.47
N PRO A 377 53.41 -36.63 20.29
CA PRO A 377 54.38 -36.57 21.37
C PRO A 377 55.80 -36.58 20.80
N THR A 378 56.65 -35.68 21.29
CA THR A 378 58.07 -35.63 20.96
C THR A 378 58.80 -36.81 21.61
N PRO A 379 59.65 -37.57 20.89
CA PRO A 379 60.59 -38.51 21.48
C PRO A 379 61.73 -37.75 22.19
N GLN A 380 62.34 -38.44 23.17
CA GLN A 380 63.29 -37.96 24.19
C GLN A 380 64.38 -36.98 23.74
#